data_AF-A0A8C9EGA8-F1
#
_entry.id   AF-A0A8C9EGA8-F1
#
_cell.length_a   1.000
_cell.length_b   1.000
_cell.length_c   1.000
_cell.angle_alpha   90.00
_cell.angle_beta   90.00
_cell.angle_gamma   90.00
#
_symmetry.space_group_name_H-M   'P 1'
#
loop_
_entity.id
_entity.type
_entity.pdbx_description
1 polymer ?
#
loop_
_entity_poly.entity_id
_entity_poly.type
_entity_poly.pdbx_seq_one_letter_code
_entity_poly.pdbx_strand_id
1 'polypeptide(L)'
;MFIWTSGRSSTSYRHDEKRHIFPNIRCLTYIPNGISKLQSVVWTEEAQCSLLNASITETFNCSFSCGPDCWKISQYPCLQVYVNLTSSGQKLLLYHTEETMKINSECSYIPKCGKNYEESMSVVNVVMENFRKYQRFSCFYDPEGTQKNVILTKLYSSNVLFHSLFWPTCMMIGGVAIVAMVKLTQYLSLLCERIQRINR
;
A
#
# COMPACT_ATOMS: atom_id res chain seq x y z
N MET A 1 -50.62 7.86 4.46
CA MET A 1 -50.34 8.59 5.70
C MET A 1 -48.97 8.10 6.19
N PHE A 2 -47.99 9.02 6.17
CA PHE A 2 -46.64 9.05 6.78
C PHE A 2 -45.83 7.74 6.84
N ILE A 3 -44.79 7.55 6.00
CA ILE A 3 -43.44 8.17 6.02
C ILE A 3 -42.74 8.01 7.37
N TRP A 4 -41.67 7.18 7.37
CA TRP A 4 -40.41 7.59 7.98
C TRP A 4 -39.25 7.20 7.06
N THR A 5 -38.51 8.23 6.64
CA THR A 5 -37.25 8.20 5.90
C THR A 5 -36.09 8.22 6.89
N SER A 6 -35.06 7.39 6.67
CA SER A 6 -33.63 7.69 6.88
C SER A 6 -32.88 6.37 6.61
N GLY A 7 -31.83 6.27 5.83
CA GLY A 7 -31.02 7.22 5.11
C GLY A 7 -29.70 6.49 4.80
N ARG A 8 -29.24 6.60 3.55
CA ARG A 8 -27.89 6.22 3.04
C ARG A 8 -27.70 4.74 2.64
N SER A 9 -28.19 4.42 1.44
CA SER A 9 -27.72 3.29 0.64
C SER A 9 -26.50 3.68 -0.21
N SER A 10 -25.58 2.71 -0.33
CA SER A 10 -24.67 2.46 -1.46
C SER A 10 -23.47 3.43 -1.57
N THR A 11 -22.23 2.98 -1.68
CA THR A 11 -21.74 1.86 -2.51
C THR A 11 -20.50 1.23 -1.87
N SER A 12 -20.60 -0.08 -1.66
CA SER A 12 -19.49 -0.99 -1.42
C SER A 12 -18.54 -0.95 -2.63
N TYR A 13 -17.44 -0.21 -2.52
CA TYR A 13 -16.32 -0.33 -3.46
C TYR A 13 -15.51 -1.55 -3.05
N ARG A 14 -15.80 -2.62 -3.79
CA ARG A 14 -15.26 -3.97 -3.70
C ARG A 14 -13.74 -3.94 -3.50
N HIS A 15 -13.33 -4.27 -2.28
CA HIS A 15 -11.99 -4.57 -1.80
C HIS A 15 -11.49 -5.88 -2.45
N ASP A 16 -11.31 -5.91 -3.76
CA ASP A 16 -10.85 -7.12 -4.44
C ASP A 16 -9.89 -6.79 -5.59
N GLU A 17 -8.63 -6.59 -5.20
CA GLU A 17 -7.50 -7.11 -5.98
C GLU A 17 -6.34 -7.47 -5.06
N LYS A 18 -6.63 -8.37 -4.10
CA LYS A 18 -5.62 -9.11 -3.32
C LYS A 18 -4.95 -10.16 -4.20
N ARG A 19 -4.20 -9.76 -5.24
CA ARG A 19 -3.48 -10.72 -6.10
C ARG A 19 -2.02 -10.41 -6.43
N HIS A 20 -1.39 -9.50 -5.69
CA HIS A 20 0.07 -9.38 -5.65
C HIS A 20 0.65 -9.39 -4.23
N ILE A 21 -0.10 -9.92 -3.26
CA ILE A 21 0.33 -10.11 -1.86
C ILE A 21 0.91 -11.51 -1.74
N PHE A 22 2.08 -11.73 -2.32
CA PHE A 22 3.12 -12.70 -1.92
C PHE A 22 4.22 -12.52 -2.96
N PRO A 23 5.13 -11.53 -2.81
CA PRO A 23 6.37 -11.63 -3.54
C PRO A 23 7.01 -12.94 -3.10
N ASN A 24 7.39 -13.74 -4.09
CA ASN A 24 8.06 -15.03 -3.99
C ASN A 24 8.79 -15.24 -2.66
N ILE A 25 8.48 -16.36 -2.02
CA ILE A 25 9.26 -16.96 -0.93
C ILE A 25 10.72 -17.03 -1.39
N ARG A 26 11.50 -16.04 -0.99
CA ARG A 26 12.96 -16.10 -0.97
C ARG A 26 13.44 -15.57 0.38
N CYS A 27 12.85 -16.10 1.45
CA CYS A 27 13.31 -15.95 2.82
C CYS A 27 14.55 -16.82 3.07
N LEU A 28 15.60 -16.69 2.25
CA LEU A 28 16.90 -17.34 2.48
C LEU A 28 17.96 -16.54 1.71
N THR A 29 18.23 -15.31 2.12
CA THR A 29 19.54 -14.69 1.85
C THR A 29 19.81 -13.64 2.90
N TYR A 30 20.62 -14.07 3.86
CA TYR A 30 21.43 -13.26 4.75
C TYR A 30 22.08 -12.10 3.95
N ILE A 31 21.67 -10.85 4.22
CA ILE A 31 22.44 -9.68 3.80
C ILE A 31 23.12 -9.12 5.06
N PRO A 32 24.43 -9.34 5.23
CA PRO A 32 25.22 -8.58 6.18
C PRO A 32 25.52 -7.22 5.55
N ASN A 33 25.25 -6.15 6.30
CA ASN A 33 25.54 -4.75 5.98
C ASN A 33 24.59 -4.06 4.99
N GLY A 34 24.13 -2.88 5.40
CA GLY A 34 23.56 -1.88 4.50
C GLY A 34 22.21 -1.37 4.96
N ILE A 35 22.25 -0.34 5.80
CA ILE A 35 21.11 0.53 6.07
C ILE A 35 20.73 1.16 4.72
N SER A 36 19.83 0.54 3.96
CA SER A 36 19.35 1.13 2.72
C SER A 36 17.86 0.90 2.60
N LYS A 37 17.13 2.02 2.67
CA LYS A 37 15.69 2.21 2.52
C LYS A 37 14.83 2.01 3.78
N LEU A 38 15.10 2.81 4.80
CA LEU A 38 14.03 3.39 5.64
C LEU A 38 13.58 4.76 5.09
N GLN A 39 13.51 4.88 3.76
CA GLN A 39 13.12 6.12 3.08
C GLN A 39 11.64 6.06 2.68
N SER A 40 10.78 5.87 3.67
CA SER A 40 9.32 6.00 3.55
C SER A 40 8.72 6.94 4.59
N VAL A 41 9.56 7.62 5.38
CA VAL A 41 9.15 8.49 6.48
C VAL A 41 9.01 9.97 6.05
N VAL A 42 9.12 10.28 4.76
CA VAL A 42 9.19 11.68 4.28
C VAL A 42 7.82 12.38 4.26
N TRP A 43 6.73 11.65 4.04
CA TRP A 43 5.39 12.24 3.90
C TRP A 43 4.61 12.12 5.22
N THR A 44 4.81 13.06 6.13
CA THR A 44 4.36 12.92 7.52
C THR A 44 3.03 13.61 7.78
N GLU A 45 2.83 14.84 7.28
CA GLU A 45 1.71 15.68 7.70
C GLU A 45 0.50 15.60 6.79
N GLU A 46 -0.67 15.51 7.41
CA GLU A 46 -1.97 15.53 6.75
C GLU A 46 -2.51 16.96 6.69
N ALA A 47 -2.95 17.38 5.52
CA ALA A 47 -3.53 18.71 5.27
C ALA A 47 -4.72 18.62 4.32
N GLN A 48 -5.53 19.68 4.26
CA GLN A 48 -6.56 19.81 3.24
C GLN A 48 -5.97 20.33 1.92
N CYS A 49 -6.24 19.62 0.84
CA CYS A 49 -5.95 20.06 -0.51
C CYS A 49 -7.25 20.43 -1.23
N SER A 50 -7.20 21.50 -2.02
CA SER A 50 -8.29 21.86 -2.94
C SER A 50 -7.85 21.71 -4.39
N LEU A 51 -8.70 21.12 -5.23
CA LEU A 51 -8.45 20.95 -6.65
C LEU A 51 -8.33 22.31 -7.36
N LEU A 52 -7.27 22.47 -8.16
CA LEU A 52 -7.09 23.60 -9.06
C LEU A 52 -7.40 23.21 -10.50
N ASN A 53 -6.78 22.14 -10.99
CA ASN A 53 -6.99 21.65 -12.34
C ASN A 53 -6.82 20.13 -12.40
N ALA A 54 -7.63 19.48 -13.23
CA ALA A 54 -7.49 18.08 -13.58
C ALA A 54 -7.68 17.93 -15.09
N SER A 55 -6.63 17.47 -15.76
CA SER A 55 -6.60 17.28 -17.21
C SER A 55 -5.86 16.01 -17.58
N ILE A 56 -6.33 15.34 -18.63
CA ILE A 56 -5.64 14.22 -19.23
C ILE A 56 -4.59 14.77 -20.19
N THR A 57 -3.39 14.25 -20.06
CA THR A 57 -2.19 14.66 -20.78
C THR A 57 -1.85 13.60 -21.83
N GLU A 58 -0.64 13.63 -22.36
CA GLU A 58 -0.15 12.66 -23.33
C GLU A 58 -0.24 11.20 -22.83
N THR A 59 -0.17 10.28 -23.79
CA THR A 59 -0.16 8.84 -23.54
C THR A 59 1.26 8.33 -23.38
N PHE A 60 1.44 7.39 -22.45
CA PHE A 60 2.73 6.77 -22.18
C PHE A 60 2.67 5.27 -22.49
N ASN A 61 3.80 4.71 -22.92
CA ASN A 61 3.89 3.28 -23.18
C ASN A 61 4.06 2.52 -21.85
N CYS A 62 3.37 1.39 -21.73
CA CYS A 62 3.53 0.46 -20.61
C CYS A 62 3.60 -0.98 -21.12
N SER A 63 4.17 -1.87 -20.32
CA SER A 63 4.19 -3.31 -20.58
C SER A 63 3.19 -4.03 -19.68
N PHE A 64 2.31 -4.84 -20.26
CA PHE A 64 1.42 -5.73 -19.50
C PHE A 64 1.74 -7.20 -19.75
N SER A 65 1.52 -8.03 -18.73
CA SER A 65 1.67 -9.48 -18.85
C SER A 65 0.43 -10.09 -19.51
N CYS A 66 0.64 -10.87 -20.57
CA CYS A 66 -0.44 -11.61 -21.25
C CYS A 66 -0.46 -13.11 -20.91
N GLY A 67 0.43 -13.56 -20.02
CA GLY A 67 0.63 -14.96 -19.63
C GLY A 67 1.99 -15.18 -18.96
N PRO A 68 2.34 -16.43 -18.59
CA PRO A 68 3.53 -16.75 -17.80
C PRO A 68 4.86 -16.30 -18.43
N ASP A 69 4.93 -16.11 -19.75
CA ASP A 69 6.14 -15.64 -20.47
C ASP A 69 5.81 -14.63 -21.58
N CYS A 70 4.74 -13.86 -21.42
CA CYS A 70 4.32 -12.89 -22.43
C CYS A 70 4.26 -11.49 -21.85
N TRP A 71 5.03 -10.58 -22.46
CA TRP A 71 4.94 -9.15 -22.22
C TRP A 71 4.57 -8.45 -23.51
N LYS A 72 3.50 -7.66 -23.47
CA LYS A 72 3.07 -6.84 -24.60
C LYS A 72 3.10 -5.39 -24.21
N ILE A 73 3.43 -4.54 -25.18
CA ILE A 73 3.42 -3.10 -25.02
C ILE A 73 1.99 -2.61 -25.29
N SER A 74 1.50 -1.77 -24.41
CA SER A 74 0.24 -1.04 -24.52
C SER A 74 0.50 0.42 -24.17
N GLN A 75 -0.54 1.23 -24.22
CA GLN A 75 -0.49 2.64 -23.88
C GLN A 75 -1.47 2.95 -22.76
N TYR A 76 -1.14 3.94 -21.95
CA TYR A 76 -2.05 4.48 -20.93
C TYR A 76 -2.11 6.00 -20.99
N PRO A 77 -3.28 6.61 -20.77
CA PRO A 77 -3.40 8.05 -20.64
C PRO A 77 -2.93 8.50 -19.25
N CYS A 78 -2.18 9.60 -19.20
CA CYS A 78 -1.71 10.20 -17.95
C CYS A 78 -2.66 11.28 -17.45
N LEU A 79 -3.15 11.15 -16.22
CA LEU A 79 -3.92 12.21 -15.57
C LEU A 79 -2.97 13.13 -14.78
N GLN A 80 -3.06 14.44 -15.03
CA GLN A 80 -2.38 15.46 -14.24
C GLN A 80 -3.39 16.22 -13.38
N VAL A 81 -3.11 16.27 -12.07
CA VAL A 81 -3.96 16.91 -11.07
C VAL A 81 -3.13 17.90 -10.26
N TYR A 82 -3.45 19.18 -10.42
CA TYR A 82 -2.86 20.26 -9.62
C TYR A 82 -3.79 20.63 -8.48
N VAL A 83 -3.22 20.82 -7.30
CA VAL A 83 -3.95 21.18 -6.08
C VAL A 83 -3.33 22.38 -5.41
N ASN A 84 -4.16 23.09 -4.65
CA ASN A 84 -3.73 24.13 -3.73
C ASN A 84 -3.70 23.53 -2.31
N LEU A 85 -2.56 23.65 -1.66
CA LEU A 85 -2.36 23.19 -0.29
C LEU A 85 -2.86 24.25 0.69
N THR A 86 -3.88 23.95 1.50
CA THR A 86 -4.51 24.95 2.39
C THR A 86 -3.55 25.53 3.44
N SER A 87 -2.53 24.77 3.86
CA SER A 87 -1.55 25.22 4.87
C SER A 87 -0.57 26.28 4.35
N SER A 88 -0.22 26.23 3.06
CA SER A 88 0.84 27.07 2.46
C SER A 88 0.33 27.96 1.31
N GLY A 89 -0.85 27.68 0.76
CA GLY A 89 -1.39 28.33 -0.44
C GLY A 89 -0.64 28.00 -1.73
N GLN A 90 0.27 27.02 -1.69
CA GLN A 90 1.11 26.64 -2.82
C GLN A 90 0.37 25.71 -3.79
N LYS A 91 0.62 25.94 -5.09
CA LYS A 91 0.18 25.06 -6.17
C LYS A 91 1.19 23.92 -6.33
N LEU A 92 0.74 22.69 -6.12
CA LEU A 92 1.59 21.50 -6.18
C LEU A 92 0.93 20.42 -7.06
N LEU A 93 1.77 19.55 -7.64
CA LEU A 93 1.30 18.37 -8.37
C LEU A 93 0.94 17.28 -7.36
N LEU A 94 -0.26 16.73 -7.48
CA LEU A 94 -0.74 15.63 -6.66
C LEU A 94 -0.27 14.30 -7.26
N TYR A 95 0.20 13.37 -6.42
CA TYR A 95 0.44 11.98 -6.81
C TYR A 95 -0.49 11.05 -6.05
N HIS A 96 -0.96 10.00 -6.72
CA HIS A 96 -1.81 9.01 -6.06
C HIS A 96 -1.06 8.26 -4.95
N THR A 97 0.18 7.84 -5.25
CA THR A 97 1.07 7.10 -4.34
C THR A 97 2.54 7.48 -4.56
N GLU A 98 3.39 7.15 -3.57
CA GLU A 98 4.86 7.29 -3.67
C GLU A 98 5.47 6.50 -4.83
N GLU A 99 4.86 5.39 -5.23
CA GLU A 99 5.31 4.60 -6.38
C GLU A 99 5.04 5.32 -7.70
N THR A 100 3.94 6.07 -7.79
CA THR A 100 3.56 6.79 -9.02
C THR A 100 4.65 7.80 -9.37
N MET A 101 5.14 8.53 -8.38
CA MET A 101 6.25 9.48 -8.52
C MET A 101 7.55 8.80 -9.00
N LYS A 102 7.82 7.56 -8.56
CA LYS A 102 9.00 6.79 -8.99
C LYS A 102 8.87 6.27 -10.42
N ILE A 103 7.66 5.98 -10.88
CA ILE A 103 7.39 5.47 -12.22
C ILE A 103 7.41 6.60 -13.24
N ASN A 104 6.71 7.71 -12.97
CA ASN A 104 6.67 8.87 -13.83
C ASN A 104 6.47 10.14 -13.00
N SER A 105 7.45 11.05 -13.02
CA SER A 105 7.40 12.31 -12.28
C SER A 105 6.34 13.28 -12.81
N GLU A 106 5.91 13.15 -14.05
CA GLU A 106 4.98 14.10 -14.67
C GLU A 106 3.50 13.68 -14.52
N CYS A 107 3.23 12.49 -13.96
CA CYS A 107 1.89 11.92 -13.90
C CYS A 107 1.36 11.77 -12.48
N SER A 108 0.16 12.32 -12.24
CA SER A 108 -0.52 12.25 -10.94
C SER A 108 -1.14 10.88 -10.68
N TYR A 109 -1.79 10.32 -11.69
CA TYR A 109 -2.42 9.00 -11.60
C TYR A 109 -2.07 8.18 -12.85
N ILE A 110 -1.58 6.97 -12.60
CA ILE A 110 -1.21 5.99 -13.63
C ILE A 110 -2.16 4.79 -13.46
N PRO A 111 -3.06 4.53 -14.42
CA PRO A 111 -3.91 3.34 -14.36
C PRO A 111 -3.07 2.07 -14.54
N LYS A 112 -3.63 0.93 -14.16
CA LYS A 112 -3.00 -0.37 -14.42
C LYS A 112 -2.88 -0.58 -15.92
N CYS A 113 -1.71 -1.03 -16.37
CA CYS A 113 -1.48 -1.32 -17.78
C CYS A 113 -2.33 -2.51 -18.22
N GLY A 114 -3.31 -2.26 -19.07
CA GLY A 114 -4.19 -3.26 -19.63
C GLY A 114 -3.97 -3.48 -21.12
N LYS A 115 -4.57 -4.55 -21.65
CA LYS A 115 -4.64 -4.80 -23.09
C LYS A 115 -5.45 -3.73 -23.82
N ASN A 116 -6.51 -3.23 -23.19
CA ASN A 116 -7.46 -2.30 -23.80
C ASN A 116 -7.19 -0.87 -23.35
N TYR A 117 -6.86 0.00 -24.31
CA TYR A 117 -6.66 1.42 -24.05
C TYR A 117 -7.95 2.12 -23.62
N GLU A 118 -9.09 1.80 -24.25
CA GLU A 118 -10.38 2.41 -23.94
C GLU A 118 -10.82 2.15 -22.49
N GLU A 119 -10.54 0.96 -21.97
CA GLU A 119 -10.80 0.61 -20.58
C GLU A 119 -9.95 1.48 -19.64
N SER A 120 -8.65 1.61 -19.94
CA SER A 120 -7.73 2.47 -19.18
C SER A 120 -8.17 3.94 -19.21
N MET A 121 -8.62 4.42 -20.36
CA MET A 121 -9.17 5.77 -20.54
C MET A 121 -10.46 5.97 -19.74
N SER A 122 -11.36 4.98 -19.73
CA SER A 122 -12.60 5.05 -18.96
C SER A 122 -12.34 5.18 -17.45
N VAL A 123 -11.37 4.42 -16.93
CA VAL A 123 -10.95 4.49 -15.52
C VAL A 123 -10.38 5.85 -15.18
N VAL A 124 -9.48 6.38 -16.03
CA VAL A 124 -8.89 7.71 -15.84
C VAL A 124 -9.96 8.81 -15.86
N ASN A 125 -10.93 8.73 -16.77
CA ASN A 125 -12.05 9.68 -16.82
C ASN A 125 -12.91 9.63 -15.56
N VAL A 126 -13.23 8.43 -15.05
CA VAL A 126 -14.00 8.29 -13.80
C VAL A 126 -13.25 8.91 -12.62
N VAL A 127 -11.93 8.69 -12.54
CA VAL A 127 -11.09 9.29 -11.50
C VAL A 127 -11.04 10.82 -11.63
N MET A 128 -10.89 11.35 -12.84
CA MET A 128 -10.92 12.79 -13.11
C MET A 128 -12.24 13.42 -12.69
N GLU A 129 -13.37 12.80 -13.04
CA GLU A 129 -14.71 13.28 -12.67
C GLU A 129 -14.95 13.20 -11.15
N ASN A 130 -14.40 12.18 -10.47
CA ASN A 130 -14.42 12.13 -9.01
C ASN A 130 -13.68 13.31 -8.37
N PHE A 131 -12.51 13.69 -8.88
CA PHE A 131 -11.80 14.89 -8.39
C PHE A 131 -12.61 16.16 -8.64
N ARG A 132 -13.24 16.29 -9.81
CA ARG A 132 -14.11 17.45 -10.12
C ARG A 132 -15.32 17.54 -9.19
N LYS A 133 -15.91 16.39 -8.86
CA LYS A 133 -17.03 16.29 -7.91
C LYS A 133 -16.61 16.61 -6.48
N TYR A 134 -15.44 16.13 -6.05
CA TYR A 134 -14.90 16.32 -4.70
C TYR A 134 -13.69 17.25 -4.74
N GLN A 135 -13.96 18.56 -4.79
CA GLN A 135 -12.92 19.58 -4.91
C GLN A 135 -12.02 19.71 -3.68
N ARG A 136 -12.43 19.22 -2.51
CA ARG A 136 -11.63 19.24 -1.28
C ARG A 136 -11.44 17.83 -0.75
N PHE A 137 -10.21 17.47 -0.42
CA PHE A 137 -9.85 16.16 0.10
C PHE A 137 -8.61 16.26 0.99
N SER A 138 -8.39 15.22 1.79
CA SER A 138 -7.18 15.12 2.60
C SER A 138 -6.00 14.68 1.74
N CYS A 139 -4.84 15.29 1.96
CA CYS A 139 -3.60 15.02 1.26
C CYS A 139 -2.43 15.08 2.24
N PHE A 140 -1.31 14.45 1.86
CA PHE A 140 -0.10 14.43 2.65
C PHE A 140 1.01 15.22 1.97
N TYR A 141 1.76 15.99 2.75
CA TYR A 141 2.87 16.81 2.28
C TYR A 141 4.12 16.62 3.16
N ASP A 142 5.26 17.03 2.64
CA ASP A 142 6.54 17.04 3.34
C ASP A 142 6.75 18.41 4.01
N PRO A 143 6.77 18.50 5.35
CA PRO A 143 7.01 19.76 6.06
C PRO A 143 8.47 20.25 5.92
N GLU A 144 9.42 19.37 5.60
CA GLU A 144 10.83 19.74 5.40
C GLU A 144 11.07 20.46 4.07
N GLY A 145 10.07 20.44 3.17
CA GLY A 145 10.12 21.14 1.88
C GLY A 145 11.15 20.57 0.90
N THR A 146 11.73 19.39 1.19
CA THR A 146 12.66 18.73 0.29
C THR A 146 11.97 18.24 -0.98
N GLN A 147 10.68 17.88 -0.87
CA GLN A 147 9.84 17.49 -2.00
C GLN A 147 8.67 18.45 -2.20
N LYS A 148 8.63 19.11 -3.36
CA LYS A 148 7.57 20.07 -3.74
C LYS A 148 6.33 19.40 -4.34
N ASN A 149 5.95 18.25 -3.77
CA ASN A 149 4.90 17.39 -4.28
C ASN A 149 3.92 17.06 -3.14
N VAL A 150 2.72 16.56 -3.47
CA VAL A 150 1.77 16.09 -2.45
C VAL A 150 1.21 14.72 -2.83
N ILE A 151 0.88 13.91 -1.83
CA ILE A 151 0.42 12.53 -2.04
C ILE A 151 -0.98 12.35 -1.49
N LEU A 152 -1.85 11.66 -2.23
CA LEU A 152 -3.22 11.37 -1.80
C LEU A 152 -3.25 10.23 -0.76
N THR A 153 -2.57 9.13 -1.03
CA THR A 153 -2.62 7.92 -0.19
C THR A 153 -1.21 7.43 0.12
N LYS A 154 -0.92 7.18 1.40
CA LYS A 154 0.32 6.53 1.83
C LYS A 154 0.29 5.04 1.43
N LEU A 155 1.28 4.61 0.65
CA LEU A 155 1.37 3.22 0.20
C LEU A 155 1.75 2.27 1.35
N TYR A 156 2.61 2.74 2.26
CA TYR A 156 2.96 2.04 3.49
C TYR A 156 2.02 2.48 4.62
N SER A 157 0.85 1.85 4.67
CA SER A 157 0.02 1.93 5.87
C SER A 157 0.74 1.20 7.02
N SER A 158 0.75 1.80 8.21
CA SER A 158 1.33 1.23 9.45
C SER A 158 0.97 -0.24 9.68
N ASN A 159 -0.24 -0.64 9.23
CA ASN A 159 -0.75 -2.00 9.30
C ASN A 159 0.15 -3.03 8.56
N VAL A 160 0.76 -2.67 7.43
CA VAL A 160 1.63 -3.57 6.65
C VAL A 160 2.96 -3.79 7.37
N LEU A 161 3.51 -2.73 7.98
CA LEU A 161 4.71 -2.83 8.81
C LEU A 161 4.45 -3.67 10.06
N PHE A 162 3.30 -3.50 10.70
CA PHE A 162 2.88 -4.32 11.83
C PHE A 162 2.81 -5.80 11.45
N HIS A 163 2.11 -6.13 10.35
CA HIS A 163 2.03 -7.52 9.90
C HIS A 163 3.41 -8.08 9.53
N SER A 164 4.27 -7.31 8.83
CA SER A 164 5.60 -7.77 8.45
C SER A 164 6.50 -8.12 9.63
N LEU A 165 6.34 -7.47 10.79
CA LEU A 165 7.14 -7.71 12.00
C LEU A 165 6.48 -8.70 12.97
N PHE A 166 5.15 -8.69 13.02
CA PHE A 166 4.36 -9.55 13.89
C PHE A 166 4.47 -11.03 13.49
N TRP A 167 4.41 -11.36 12.20
CA TRP A 167 4.48 -12.76 11.75
C TRP A 167 5.82 -13.44 12.07
N PRO A 168 6.99 -12.83 11.78
CA PRO A 168 8.28 -13.41 12.16
C PRO A 168 8.46 -13.55 13.68
N THR A 169 8.01 -12.57 14.46
CA THR A 169 8.11 -12.61 15.94
C THR A 169 7.22 -13.69 16.53
N CYS A 170 5.97 -13.81 16.07
CA CYS A 170 5.08 -14.89 16.51
C CYS A 170 5.61 -16.28 16.12
N MET A 171 6.18 -16.46 14.93
CA MET A 171 6.81 -17.72 14.54
C MET A 171 8.01 -18.06 15.42
N MET A 172 8.84 -17.07 15.76
CA MET A 172 9.98 -17.26 16.64
C MET A 172 9.54 -17.65 18.06
N ILE A 173 8.56 -16.94 18.63
CA ILE A 173 7.99 -17.24 19.96
C ILE A 173 7.35 -18.63 19.97
N GLY A 174 6.56 -18.96 18.94
CA GLY A 174 5.97 -20.28 18.78
C GLY A 174 7.02 -21.39 18.73
N GLY A 175 8.10 -21.19 17.98
CA GLY A 175 9.21 -22.14 17.90
C GLY A 175 9.89 -22.36 19.26
N VAL A 176 10.20 -21.29 19.99
CA VAL A 176 10.80 -21.37 21.34
C VAL A 176 9.86 -22.07 22.33
N ALA A 177 8.57 -21.76 22.30
CA ALA A 177 7.58 -22.37 23.17
C ALA A 177 7.47 -23.89 22.94
N ILE A 178 7.49 -24.36 21.69
CA ILE A 178 7.46 -25.79 21.37
C ILE A 178 8.69 -26.51 21.95
N VAL A 179 9.89 -25.96 21.76
CA VAL A 179 11.12 -26.55 22.29
C VAL A 179 11.10 -26.58 23.83
N ALA A 180 10.65 -25.49 24.46
CA ALA A 180 10.52 -25.40 25.91
C ALA A 180 9.55 -26.44 26.46
N MET A 181 8.39 -26.62 25.82
CA MET A 181 7.40 -27.63 26.23
C MET A 181 7.94 -29.06 26.10
N VAL A 182 8.65 -29.38 25.02
CA VAL A 182 9.28 -30.70 24.85
C VAL A 182 10.37 -30.94 25.90
N LYS A 183 11.14 -29.91 26.26
CA LYS A 183 12.15 -30.04 27.32
C LYS A 183 11.52 -30.19 28.70
N LEU A 184 10.42 -29.50 28.96
CA LEU A 184 9.67 -29.61 30.21
C LEU A 184 9.08 -31.02 30.37
N THR A 185 8.48 -31.60 29.33
CA THR A 185 7.95 -32.97 29.39
C THR A 185 9.04 -34.01 29.57
N GLN A 186 10.19 -33.87 28.90
CA GLN A 186 11.37 -34.74 29.10
C GLN A 186 11.95 -34.65 30.52
N TYR A 187 11.98 -33.44 31.09
CA TYR A 187 12.44 -33.23 32.47
C TYR A 187 11.51 -33.88 33.49
N LEU A 188 10.19 -33.73 33.29
CA LEU A 188 9.16 -34.36 34.13
C LEU A 188 9.23 -35.89 34.07
N SER A 189 9.45 -36.48 32.89
CA SER A 189 9.58 -37.95 32.77
C SER A 189 10.79 -38.48 33.53
N LEU A 190 11.93 -37.77 33.48
CA LEU A 190 13.16 -38.17 34.18
C LEU A 190 13.02 -38.04 35.71
N LEU A 191 12.35 -36.98 36.17
CA LEU A 191 12.02 -36.82 37.59
C LEU A 191 11.11 -37.93 38.09
N CYS A 192 10.07 -38.29 37.32
CA CYS A 192 9.15 -39.37 37.66
C CYS A 192 9.90 -40.72 37.78
N GLU A 193 10.80 -41.01 36.83
CA GLU A 193 11.62 -42.22 36.86
C GLU A 193 12.57 -42.26 38.07
N ARG A 194 13.19 -41.13 38.42
CA ARG A 194 14.03 -41.03 39.63
C ARG A 194 13.21 -41.26 40.91
N ILE A 195 12.02 -40.67 41.01
CA ILE A 195 11.15 -40.85 42.18
C ILE A 195 10.72 -42.30 42.32
N GLN A 196 10.34 -42.98 41.23
CA GLN A 196 10.03 -44.41 41.27
C GLN A 196 11.23 -45.27 41.68
N ARG A 197 12.44 -44.91 41.26
CA ARG A 197 13.67 -45.62 41.66
C ARG A 197 14.05 -45.41 43.12
N ILE A 198 13.73 -44.26 43.72
CA ILE A 198 13.99 -43.98 45.13
C ILE A 198 12.95 -44.69 46.03
N ASN A 199 11.73 -44.88 45.54
CA ASN A 199 10.62 -45.47 46.30
C ASN A 199 10.53 -47.01 46.18
N ARG A 200 11.50 -47.65 45.52
CA ARG A 200 11.63 -49.10 45.35
C ARG A 200 12.89 -49.59 46.06
#